data_AF-A0AAU9S2B0-F1
#
_entry.id   AF-A0AAU9S2B0-F1
#
_cell.length_a   1.000
_cell.length_b   1.000
_cell.length_c   1.000
_cell.angle_alpha   90.00
_cell.angle_beta   90.00
_cell.angle_gamma   90.00
#
_symmetry.space_group_name_H-M   'P 1'
#
loop_
_entity.id
_entity.type
_entity.pdbx_description
1 polymer ?
#
loop_
_entity_poly.entity_id
_entity_poly.type
_entity_poly.pdbx_seq_one_letter_code
_entity_poly.pdbx_strand_id
1 'polypeptide(L)' 'MAESGGRRIGVAVDFSECSKKALNWAIDNVVREGDYLILITVAHEMNYEEGEMQLWETVGSRTL' A
#
# COMPACT_ATOMS: atom_id res chain seq x y z
N MET A 1 10.65 12.68 30.04
CA MET A 1 9.57 11.74 29.67
C MET A 1 10.00 11.11 28.37
N ALA A 2 10.11 9.78 28.29
CA ALA A 2 10.55 9.13 27.07
C ALA A 2 9.51 9.42 25.98
N GLU A 3 9.93 10.09 24.91
CA GLU A 3 9.18 10.20 23.66
C GLU A 3 8.92 8.76 23.21
N SER A 4 7.73 8.22 23.50
CA SER A 4 7.31 6.95 22.93
C SER A 4 7.01 7.21 21.46
N GLY A 5 8.05 7.29 20.64
CA GLY A 5 7.93 7.49 19.21
C GLY A 5 6.87 6.55 18.67
N GLY A 6 5.85 7.11 18.02
CA GLY A 6 4.61 6.41 17.68
C GLY A 6 4.81 5.09 16.95
N ARG A 7 3.77 4.23 16.99
CA ARG A 7 3.87 2.86 16.47
C ARG A 7 4.07 2.90 14.96
N ARG A 8 4.85 1.96 14.43
CA ARG A 8 5.02 1.79 12.99
C ARG A 8 4.12 0.66 12.52
N ILE A 9 3.21 0.95 11.60
CA ILE A 9 2.25 0.01 11.05
C ILE A 9 2.61 -0.21 9.58
N GLY A 10 3.09 -1.42 9.26
CA GLY A 10 3.38 -1.82 7.89
C GLY A 10 2.15 -2.45 7.23
N VAL A 11 1.79 -1.99 6.03
CA VAL A 11 0.73 -2.59 5.21
C VAL A 11 1.31 -2.97 3.86
N ALA A 12 1.30 -4.27 3.56
CA ALA A 12 1.69 -4.77 2.24
C ALA A 12 0.60 -4.41 1.22
N VAL A 13 0.99 -3.76 0.12
CA VAL A 13 0.07 -3.27 -0.91
C VAL A 13 0.50 -3.65 -2.32
N ASP A 14 -0.49 -3.95 -3.15
CA ASP A 14 -0.39 -4.11 -4.60
C ASP A 14 -1.45 -3.24 -5.30
N PHE A 15 -1.56 -3.36 -6.63
CA PHE A 15 -2.47 -2.52 -7.45
C PHE A 15 -3.89 -3.08 -7.55
N SER A 16 -4.20 -4.14 -6.81
CA SER A 16 -5.53 -4.73 -6.82
C SER A 16 -6.53 -3.89 -6.01
N GLU A 17 -7.79 -3.94 -6.42
CA GLU A 17 -8.91 -3.35 -5.68
C GLU A 17 -9.05 -3.95 -4.27
N CYS A 18 -8.68 -5.22 -4.11
CA CYS A 18 -8.68 -5.89 -2.81
C CYS A 18 -7.66 -5.24 -1.86
N SER A 19 -6.45 -4.99 -2.34
CA SER A 19 -5.38 -4.38 -1.55
C SER A 19 -5.74 -2.95 -1.10
N LYS A 20 -6.34 -2.15 -1.97
CA LYS A 20 -6.85 -0.82 -1.60
C LYS A 20 -7.92 -0.87 -0.51
N LYS A 21 -8.86 -1.82 -0.60
CA LYS A 21 -9.89 -2.02 0.44
C LYS A 21 -9.27 -2.45 1.77
N ALA A 22 -8.27 -3.32 1.74
CA ALA A 22 -7.53 -3.73 2.93
C ALA A 22 -6.76 -2.56 3.57
N LEU A 23 -6.15 -1.69 2.75
CA LEU A 23 -5.50 -0.47 3.23
C LEU A 23 -6.50 0.47 3.91
N ASN A 24 -7.66 0.72 3.29
CA ASN A 24 -8.70 1.56 3.91
C ASN A 24 -9.16 0.97 5.25
N TRP A 25 -9.39 -0.34 5.31
CA TRP A 25 -9.73 -1.01 6.57
C TRP A 25 -8.63 -0.83 7.63
N ALA A 26 -7.35 -0.94 7.25
CA ALA A 26 -6.24 -0.75 8.19
C ALA A 26 -6.17 0.69 8.73
N ILE A 27 -6.41 1.69 7.87
CA ILE A 27 -6.49 3.10 8.27
C ILE A 27 -7.62 3.30 9.29
N ASP A 28 -8.82 2.82 8.99
CA ASP A 28 -10.00 3.04 9.83
C ASP A 28 -9.91 2.32 11.19
N ASN A 29 -9.28 1.13 11.21
CA ASN A 29 -9.38 0.23 12.35
C ASN A 29 -8.09 0.15 13.18
N VAL A 30 -6.91 0.29 12.56
CA VAL A 30 -5.62 0.02 13.22
C VAL A 30 -4.85 1.30 13.52
N VAL A 31 -4.81 2.23 12.56
CA VAL A 31 -4.04 3.47 12.66
C VAL A 31 -4.68 4.42 13.69
N ARG A 32 -3.83 5.03 14.53
CA ARG A 32 -4.20 6.04 15.52
C ARG A 32 -3.32 7.27 15.36
N GLU A 33 -3.75 8.37 15.97
CA GLU A 33 -2.98 9.60 15.98
C GLU A 33 -1.58 9.36 16.57
N GLY A 34 -0.56 9.89 15.90
CA GLY A 34 0.83 9.69 16.25
C GLY A 34 1.47 8.43 15.67
N ASP A 35 0.71 7.49 15.10
CA ASP A 35 1.28 6.34 14.41
C ASP A 35 1.90 6.73 13.04
N TYR A 36 2.85 5.91 12.60
CA TYR A 36 3.45 5.96 11.27
C TYR A 36 2.92 4.81 10.42
N LEU A 37 2.19 5.13 9.36
CA LEU A 37 1.74 4.16 8.36
C LEU A 37 2.80 3.99 7.27
N ILE A 38 3.28 2.77 7.06
CA ILE A 38 4.32 2.42 6.10
C ILE A 38 3.70 1.48 5.06
N LEU A 39 3.67 1.92 3.80
CA LEU A 39 3.20 1.11 2.68
C LEU A 39 4.36 0.32 2.09
N ILE A 40 4.21 -1.00 1.99
CA ILE A 40 5.24 -1.90 1.47
C ILE A 40 4.71 -2.49 0.16
N THR A 41 5.34 -2.14 -0.96
CA THR A 41 5.05 -2.76 -2.26
C THR A 41 6.28 -3.52 -2.74
N VAL A 42 6.07 -4.73 -3.25
CA VAL A 42 7.15 -5.53 -3.84
C VAL A 42 7.12 -5.31 -5.34
N ALA A 43 8.08 -4.53 -5.83
CA ALA A 43 8.34 -4.44 -7.26
C ALA A 43 9.28 -5.59 -7.65
N HIS A 44 8.79 -6.56 -8.41
CA HIS A 44 9.64 -7.60 -8.98
C HIS A 44 10.51 -7.01 -10.11
N GLU A 45 11.79 -7.42 -10.18
CA GLU A 45 12.63 -7.13 -11.34
C GLU A 45 11.98 -7.77 -12.57
N MET A 46 11.69 -6.92 -13.55
CA MET A 46 10.97 -7.25 -14.76
C MET A 46 11.80 -8.22 -15.62
N ASN A 47 11.54 -9.52 -15.53
CA ASN A 47 11.70 -10.38 -16.71
C ASN A 47 10.41 -10.27 -17.52
N TYR A 48 10.45 -9.28 -18.40
CA TYR A 48 9.46 -8.92 -19.42
C TYR A 48 9.13 -10.13 -20.32
N GLU A 49 8.05 -10.83 -20.02
CA GLU A 49 7.20 -11.41 -21.07
C GLU A 49 5.76 -10.93 -20.80
N GLU A 50 5.32 -10.04 -21.69
CA GLU A 50 3.93 -9.69 -22.02
C GLU A 50 2.85 -10.09 -21.00
N GLY A 51 2.47 -9.15 -20.13
CA GLY A 51 1.24 -9.30 -19.35
C GLY A 51 1.14 -8.31 -18.20
N GLU A 52 0.69 -7.10 -18.50
CA GLU A 52 0.03 -6.20 -17.53
C GLU A 52 0.92 -5.54 -16.45
N MET A 53 1.84 -4.66 -16.87
CA MET A 53 2.45 -3.66 -15.99
C MET A 53 1.59 -2.37 -15.95
N GLN A 54 0.37 -2.43 -15.40
CA GLN A 54 -0.55 -1.27 -15.32
C GLN A 54 -0.28 -0.34 -14.13
N LEU A 55 0.99 -0.09 -13.89
CA LEU A 55 1.52 0.58 -12.71
C LEU A 55 2.12 1.96 -13.06
N TRP A 56 2.39 2.18 -14.34
CA TRP A 56 3.00 3.41 -14.87
C TRP A 56 2.23 4.04 -16.04
N GLU A 57 1.03 3.55 -16.38
CA GLU A 57 0.14 4.30 -17.27
C GLU A 57 -0.46 5.52 -16.55
N THR A 58 -0.77 6.57 -17.32
CA THR A 58 -1.32 7.86 -16.85
C THR A 58 -2.54 7.72 -15.93
N VAL A 59 -3.23 6.57 -15.98
CA VAL A 59 -4.31 6.19 -15.06
C VAL A 59 -3.97 4.83 -14.45
N GLY A 60 -3.55 4.80 -13.18
CA GLY A 60 -3.50 3.55 -12.42
C GLY A 60 -4.88 2.89 -12.34
N SER A 61 -4.92 1.59 -12.00
CA SER A 61 -6.11 0.76 -11.73
C SER A 61 -7.43 1.33 -12.25
N ARG A 62 -7.76 0.95 -13.48
CA ARG A 62 -8.97 1.37 -14.18
C ARG A 62 -10.23 1.02 -13.39
N THR A 63 -10.97 2.04 -12.96
CA THR A 63 -12.36 1.86 -12.53
C THR A 63 -13.22 1.74 -13.79
N LEU A 64 -13.87 0.57 -13.97
CA LEU A 64 -15.06 0.46 -14.82
C LEU A 64 -16.27 0.98 -14.04
#